data_AF-A0A3M7MV08-F1
#
_entry.id   AF-A0A3M7MV08-F1
#
_cell.length_a   1.000
_cell.length_b   1.000
_cell.length_c   1.000
_cell.angle_alpha   90.00
_cell.angle_beta   90.00
_cell.angle_gamma   90.00
#
_symmetry.space_group_name_H-M   'P 1'
#
loop_
_entity.id
_entity.type
_entity.pdbx_description
1 polymer ?
#
loop_
_entity_poly.entity_id
_entity_poly.type
_entity_poly.pdbx_seq_one_letter_code
_entity_poly.pdbx_strand_id
1 'polypeptide(L)'
;MATTDFSQPDGLPLDKPQFLSDDSNPAQCANAIISDIRDDLDNLPEALLELLTKVVKPLFIGGHPRVTPAGRRPAYAPAPILSQSSSHISIDEDPRWRLSLTFPLLQWILNAYRSLPQPKRRQVLEAQFPLLIPPILNLIDDIPSNSRSDGFSLLRLLCDTISSADSDILKRTGLMDVCFDAIKSNFMLLPTLTPEDESLQVLQQLYPAAFALVRACFGVGGAAKTCPSHQGSVLLLSLDEEDKRQKYLKAILRHGLLASLTHLGVGSSSVSHVQLTTFLLSQLIPTVEAMGLAAVTHLNRIIPMLRSILLDPFVISVPELLPTALDAMDAIIKTCSPRIRDRWWPECLYGLVGCWCNILDDEEVFKARPLPSLIQAKHKVRVIGKVLSETVDAEAWQKAVSILCHEEQDVEALFVQT
;
A
#
# COMPACT_ATOMS: atom_id res chain seq x y z
N MET A 1 -0.31 -45.48 -10.23
CA MET A 1 -0.73 -45.95 -8.90
C MET A 1 0.27 -45.37 -7.91
N ALA A 2 -0.01 -44.41 -7.04
CA ALA A 2 -1.25 -43.84 -6.56
C ALA A 2 -1.16 -42.29 -6.59
N THR A 3 -2.23 -41.66 -7.06
CA THR A 3 -2.50 -40.23 -6.97
C THR A 3 -3.11 -39.95 -5.60
N THR A 4 -2.38 -39.29 -4.71
CA THR A 4 -2.96 -38.69 -3.51
C THR A 4 -3.30 -37.23 -3.84
N ASP A 5 -4.59 -37.02 -4.11
CA ASP A 5 -5.25 -35.72 -4.11
C ASP A 5 -4.99 -35.02 -2.76
N PHE A 6 -4.22 -33.93 -2.78
CA PHE A 6 -4.24 -32.94 -1.72
C PHE A 6 -5.24 -31.87 -2.13
N SER A 7 -6.51 -32.10 -1.81
CA SER A 7 -7.52 -31.05 -1.81
C SER A 7 -7.09 -29.98 -0.81
N GLN A 8 -6.86 -28.78 -1.31
CA GLN A 8 -6.66 -27.57 -0.51
C GLN A 8 -7.92 -27.39 0.38
N PRO A 9 -7.81 -27.21 1.71
CA PRO A 9 -8.99 -27.10 2.54
C PRO A 9 -9.68 -25.78 2.22
N ASP A 10 -10.80 -25.86 1.52
CA ASP A 10 -11.73 -24.74 1.32
C ASP A 10 -12.37 -24.39 2.66
N GLY A 11 -12.22 -23.13 3.09
CA GLY A 11 -12.88 -22.55 4.26
C GLY A 11 -11.93 -22.28 5.42
N LEU A 12 -11.61 -21.00 5.64
CA LEU A 12 -11.04 -20.57 6.93
C LEU A 12 -12.07 -20.86 8.05
N PRO A 13 -11.65 -21.44 9.19
CA PRO A 13 -12.53 -21.60 10.34
C PRO A 13 -13.11 -20.24 10.74
N LEU A 14 -14.43 -20.19 10.91
CA LEU A 14 -15.12 -18.96 11.25
C LEU A 14 -15.24 -18.83 12.78
N ASP A 15 -14.35 -18.04 13.37
CA ASP A 15 -14.46 -17.69 14.78
C ASP A 15 -15.66 -16.76 14.98
N LYS A 16 -16.52 -17.06 15.96
CA LYS A 16 -17.69 -16.24 16.34
C LYS A 16 -17.26 -15.26 17.45
N PRO A 17 -17.06 -13.95 17.15
CA PRO A 17 -16.63 -12.99 18.15
C PRO A 17 -17.77 -12.69 19.13
N GLN A 18 -17.40 -12.29 20.35
CA GLN A 18 -18.30 -11.65 21.30
C GLN A 18 -17.86 -10.20 21.46
N PHE A 19 -18.71 -9.27 21.04
CA PHE A 19 -18.45 -7.84 21.19
C PHE A 19 -18.89 -7.37 22.59
N LEU A 20 -18.07 -6.52 23.21
CA LEU A 20 -18.40 -5.93 24.51
C LEU A 20 -19.70 -5.12 24.39
N SER A 21 -20.70 -5.51 25.18
CA SER A 21 -21.98 -4.85 25.26
C SER A 21 -21.92 -3.70 26.27
N ASP A 22 -21.21 -2.63 25.91
CA ASP A 22 -21.20 -1.38 26.66
C ASP A 22 -22.52 -0.63 26.41
N ASP A 23 -23.62 -0.97 27.12
CA ASP A 23 -24.97 -0.36 27.07
C ASP A 23 -25.58 -0.05 25.67
N SER A 24 -24.93 -0.50 24.61
CA SER A 24 -25.20 -0.14 23.23
C SER A 24 -26.02 -1.25 22.60
N ASN A 25 -27.30 -0.96 22.35
CA ASN A 25 -28.23 -1.81 21.58
C ASN A 25 -27.59 -2.50 20.34
N PRO A 26 -26.75 -1.84 19.50
CA PRO A 26 -26.17 -2.51 18.32
C PRO A 26 -25.25 -3.70 18.65
N ALA A 27 -24.48 -3.67 19.76
CA ALA A 27 -23.58 -4.78 20.12
C ALA A 27 -24.35 -6.02 20.56
N GLN A 28 -25.42 -5.83 21.34
CA GLN A 28 -26.31 -6.90 21.75
C GLN A 28 -27.01 -7.54 20.55
N CYS A 29 -27.51 -6.72 19.61
CA CYS A 29 -28.12 -7.21 18.38
C CYS A 29 -27.12 -7.99 17.51
N ALA A 30 -25.89 -7.49 17.35
CA ALA A 30 -24.85 -8.19 16.61
C ALA A 30 -24.50 -9.54 17.25
N ASN A 31 -24.29 -9.58 18.56
CA ASN A 31 -23.98 -10.82 19.29
C ASN A 31 -25.10 -11.85 19.16
N ALA A 32 -26.37 -11.44 19.24
CA ALA A 32 -27.52 -12.33 19.08
C ALA A 32 -27.57 -12.96 17.67
N ILE A 33 -27.34 -12.16 16.62
CA ILE A 33 -27.32 -12.69 15.25
C ILE A 33 -26.14 -13.64 15.06
N ILE A 34 -24.96 -13.32 15.61
CA ILE A 34 -23.75 -14.15 15.49
C ILE A 34 -23.91 -15.48 16.24
N SER A 35 -24.55 -15.49 17.42
CA SER A 35 -24.81 -16.73 18.17
C SER A 35 -25.76 -17.68 17.44
N ASP A 36 -26.66 -17.15 16.62
CA ASP A 36 -27.65 -17.93 15.85
C ASP A 36 -27.07 -18.53 14.55
N ILE A 37 -25.81 -18.22 14.20
CA ILE A 37 -25.12 -18.83 13.06
C ILE A 37 -24.88 -20.31 13.35
N ARG A 38 -25.34 -21.16 12.45
CA ARG A 38 -25.19 -22.62 12.54
C ARG A 38 -23.75 -23.03 12.23
N ASP A 39 -23.34 -24.17 12.77
CA ASP A 39 -21.98 -24.68 12.56
C ASP A 39 -21.75 -25.21 11.13
N ASP A 40 -22.82 -25.55 10.42
CA ASP A 40 -22.81 -25.89 8.98
C ASP A 40 -22.65 -24.67 8.06
N LEU A 41 -22.73 -23.45 8.61
CA LEU A 41 -22.67 -22.16 7.90
C LEU A 41 -23.75 -22.00 6.81
N ASP A 42 -24.82 -22.80 6.84
CA ASP A 42 -25.85 -22.74 5.80
C ASP A 42 -26.60 -21.41 5.81
N ASN A 43 -26.89 -20.90 7.01
CA ASN A 43 -27.57 -19.63 7.27
C ASN A 43 -26.63 -18.41 7.33
N LEU A 44 -25.34 -18.59 7.05
CA LEU A 44 -24.37 -17.50 7.09
C LEU A 44 -24.73 -16.34 6.15
N PRO A 45 -25.15 -16.55 4.88
CA PRO A 45 -25.52 -15.44 3.99
C PRO A 45 -26.64 -14.55 4.55
N GLU A 46 -27.68 -15.18 5.12
CA GLU A 46 -28.81 -14.48 5.72
C GLU A 46 -28.39 -13.72 6.97
N ALA A 47 -27.57 -14.34 7.83
CA ALA A 47 -27.03 -13.70 9.03
C ALA A 47 -26.15 -12.48 8.67
N LEU A 48 -25.31 -12.58 7.64
CA LEU A 48 -24.50 -11.45 7.16
C LEU A 48 -25.37 -10.31 6.62
N LEU A 49 -26.43 -10.64 5.86
CA LEU A 49 -27.38 -9.63 5.40
C LEU A 49 -28.09 -8.95 6.57
N GLU A 50 -28.48 -9.73 7.58
CA GLU A 50 -29.16 -9.24 8.77
C GLU A 50 -28.25 -8.30 9.57
N LEU A 51 -26.99 -8.65 9.80
CA LEU A 51 -25.99 -7.77 10.43
C LEU A 51 -25.83 -6.47 9.65
N LEU A 52 -25.69 -6.55 8.33
CA LEU A 52 -25.52 -5.36 7.49
C LEU A 52 -26.75 -4.44 7.50
N THR A 53 -27.96 -5.01 7.56
CA THR A 53 -29.21 -4.24 7.44
C THR A 53 -29.78 -3.77 8.78
N LYS A 54 -29.67 -4.59 9.84
CA LYS A 54 -30.21 -4.28 11.17
C LYS A 54 -29.19 -3.60 12.09
N VAL A 55 -27.89 -3.88 11.92
CA VAL A 55 -26.84 -3.29 12.76
C VAL A 55 -26.08 -2.21 12.01
N VAL A 56 -25.37 -2.55 10.93
CA VAL A 56 -24.45 -1.62 10.26
C VAL A 56 -25.19 -0.44 9.63
N LYS A 57 -26.14 -0.70 8.72
CA LYS A 57 -26.82 0.35 7.96
C LYS A 57 -27.41 1.45 8.86
N PRO A 58 -28.14 1.15 9.96
CA PRO A 58 -28.66 2.17 10.88
C PRO A 58 -27.62 3.07 11.54
N LEU A 59 -26.38 2.60 11.74
CA LEU A 59 -25.30 3.42 12.29
C LEU A 59 -24.88 4.54 11.33
N PHE A 60 -25.09 4.35 10.03
CA PHE A 60 -24.74 5.31 8.98
C PHE A 60 -25.96 6.07 8.43
N ILE A 61 -27.15 5.88 9.02
CA ILE A 61 -28.33 6.69 8.71
C ILE A 61 -28.28 7.96 9.56
N GLY A 62 -27.91 9.08 8.92
CA GLY A 62 -27.96 10.42 9.50
C GLY A 62 -26.58 11.08 9.65
N GLY A 63 -26.21 11.89 8.65
CA GLY A 63 -25.32 13.05 8.82
C GLY A 63 -23.92 12.95 8.25
N HIS A 64 -23.72 13.49 7.03
CA HIS A 64 -22.48 14.20 6.71
C HIS A 64 -22.84 15.70 6.67
N PRO A 65 -22.15 16.60 7.39
CA PRO A 65 -22.44 18.04 7.36
C PRO A 65 -22.29 18.70 5.96
N ARG A 66 -21.74 17.99 4.98
CA ARG A 66 -21.51 18.46 3.60
C ARG A 66 -22.47 17.82 2.59
N VAL A 67 -23.47 17.07 3.05
CA VAL A 67 -24.38 16.33 2.17
C VAL A 67 -25.82 16.49 2.66
N THR A 68 -26.68 17.01 1.79
CA THR A 68 -28.12 17.08 2.04
C THR A 68 -28.71 15.66 2.20
N PRO A 69 -29.90 15.49 2.83
CA PRO A 69 -30.58 14.19 2.91
C PRO A 69 -30.81 13.49 1.55
N ALA A 70 -30.67 14.22 0.44
CA ALA A 70 -30.73 13.72 -0.93
C ALA A 70 -29.36 13.40 -1.57
N GLY A 71 -28.27 13.36 -0.79
CA GLY A 71 -26.96 12.92 -1.28
C GLY A 71 -26.16 13.97 -2.08
N ARG A 72 -26.61 15.23 -2.14
CA ARG A 72 -25.93 16.30 -2.92
C ARG A 72 -25.13 17.25 -2.04
N ARG A 73 -23.96 17.71 -2.56
CA ARG A 73 -23.19 18.83 -2.02
C ARG A 73 -24.06 20.10 -2.01
N PRO A 74 -24.23 20.80 -0.87
CA PRO A 74 -25.07 21.99 -0.81
C PRO A 74 -24.46 23.08 -1.70
N ALA A 75 -25.29 23.67 -2.57
CA ALA A 75 -24.87 24.64 -3.59
C ALA A 75 -24.45 26.00 -3.01
N TYR A 76 -24.80 26.27 -1.75
CA TYR A 76 -24.48 27.52 -1.05
C TYR A 76 -24.05 27.21 0.37
N ALA A 77 -22.92 27.79 0.79
CA ALA A 77 -22.61 27.92 2.21
C ALA A 77 -23.58 28.96 2.79
N PRO A 78 -24.34 28.67 3.87
CA PRO A 78 -25.19 29.67 4.47
C PRO A 78 -24.32 30.79 5.05
N ALA A 79 -24.72 32.05 4.80
CA ALA A 79 -24.11 33.21 5.43
C ALA A 79 -24.22 33.08 6.97
N PRO A 80 -23.25 33.60 7.74
CA PRO A 80 -23.29 33.52 9.20
C PRO A 80 -24.43 34.40 9.71
N ILE A 81 -25.57 33.79 10.05
CA ILE A 81 -26.69 34.48 10.69
C ILE A 81 -26.45 34.40 12.21
N LEU A 82 -26.10 35.54 12.82
CA LEU A 82 -26.27 35.74 14.25
C LEU A 82 -27.77 35.80 14.54
N SER A 83 -28.36 34.72 15.03
CA SER A 83 -29.73 34.73 15.54
C SER A 83 -29.86 33.91 16.81
N GLN A 84 -30.18 34.63 17.86
CA GLN A 84 -30.53 34.14 19.18
C GLN A 84 -31.90 33.45 19.09
N SER A 85 -31.98 32.25 19.66
CA SER A 85 -33.20 31.47 19.96
C SER A 85 -33.61 30.40 18.94
N SER A 86 -33.49 29.15 19.41
CA SER A 86 -34.29 27.96 19.03
C SER A 86 -33.84 27.12 17.82
N SER A 87 -32.69 26.46 17.96
CA SER A 87 -32.55 24.99 17.83
C SER A 87 -31.06 24.67 17.94
N HIS A 88 -30.70 23.84 18.91
CA HIS A 88 -29.35 23.32 19.09
C HIS A 88 -28.93 22.60 17.80
N ILE A 89 -28.16 23.27 16.94
CA ILE A 89 -27.26 22.59 16.02
C ILE A 89 -26.11 22.14 16.91
N SER A 90 -26.21 20.92 17.44
CA SER A 90 -25.11 20.23 18.11
C SER A 90 -24.00 20.02 17.08
N ILE A 91 -22.99 20.89 17.14
CA ILE A 91 -21.73 20.75 16.41
C ILE A 91 -20.87 19.62 17.03
N ASP A 92 -21.36 18.95 18.07
CA ASP A 92 -20.57 18.16 19.02
C ASP A 92 -21.10 16.75 19.31
N GLU A 93 -22.08 16.24 18.53
CA GLU A 93 -22.43 14.82 18.63
C GLU A 93 -21.58 14.01 17.65
N ASP A 94 -20.73 13.13 18.21
CA ASP A 94 -20.03 12.12 17.44
C ASP A 94 -21.04 11.35 16.56
N PRO A 95 -20.71 11.10 15.28
CA PRO A 95 -21.60 10.40 14.40
C PRO A 95 -21.82 8.99 14.94
N ARG A 96 -23.04 8.50 14.78
CA ARG A 96 -23.55 7.26 15.43
C ARG A 96 -22.74 6.00 15.12
N TRP A 97 -21.91 6.02 14.08
CA TRP A 97 -21.05 4.93 13.67
C TRP A 97 -19.67 4.93 14.34
N ARG A 98 -19.28 5.96 15.11
CA ARG A 98 -18.07 5.95 15.95
C ARG A 98 -18.28 5.12 17.22
N LEU A 99 -18.64 3.85 17.03
CA LEU A 99 -18.74 2.84 18.07
C LEU A 99 -17.54 1.91 17.97
N SER A 100 -17.01 1.47 19.11
CA SER A 100 -15.94 0.46 19.20
C SER A 100 -16.29 -0.85 18.48
N LEU A 101 -17.58 -1.10 18.25
CA LEU A 101 -18.11 -2.24 17.49
C LEU A 101 -17.90 -2.13 15.98
N THR A 102 -17.92 -0.92 15.40
CA THR A 102 -18.12 -0.71 13.96
C THR A 102 -17.02 -1.36 13.12
N PHE A 103 -15.76 -1.05 13.43
CA PHE A 103 -14.62 -1.63 12.71
C PHE A 103 -14.52 -3.15 12.90
N PRO A 104 -14.50 -3.70 14.15
CA PRO A 104 -14.42 -5.14 14.36
C PRO A 104 -15.55 -5.92 13.69
N LEU A 105 -16.78 -5.39 13.71
CA LEU A 105 -17.93 -6.03 13.06
C LEU A 105 -17.77 -6.07 11.53
N LEU A 106 -17.41 -4.95 10.89
CA LEU A 106 -17.17 -4.91 9.45
C LEU A 106 -16.01 -5.82 9.03
N GLN A 107 -14.93 -5.83 9.81
CA GLN A 107 -13.79 -6.70 9.58
C GLN A 107 -14.20 -8.17 9.65
N TRP A 108 -14.98 -8.55 10.66
CA TRP A 108 -15.50 -9.90 10.82
C TRP A 108 -16.42 -10.30 9.65
N ILE A 109 -17.37 -9.44 9.26
CA ILE A 109 -18.27 -9.68 8.10
C ILE A 109 -17.45 -9.95 6.84
N LEU A 110 -16.42 -9.15 6.57
CA LEU A 110 -15.56 -9.32 5.38
C LEU A 110 -14.77 -10.63 5.39
N ASN A 111 -14.34 -11.09 6.56
CA ASN A 111 -13.69 -12.40 6.73
C ASN A 111 -14.69 -13.55 6.59
N ALA A 112 -15.92 -13.39 7.09
CA ALA A 112 -16.96 -14.40 7.02
C ALA A 112 -17.34 -14.78 5.58
N TYR A 113 -17.32 -13.83 4.63
CA TYR A 113 -17.49 -14.19 3.21
C TYR A 113 -16.43 -15.19 2.71
N ARG A 114 -15.20 -15.15 3.23
CA ARG A 114 -14.12 -16.06 2.81
C ARG A 114 -14.35 -17.50 3.27
N SER A 115 -15.14 -17.71 4.31
CA SER A 115 -15.56 -19.03 4.77
C SER A 115 -16.62 -19.67 3.86
N LEU A 116 -17.30 -18.89 3.01
CA LEU A 116 -18.23 -19.45 2.03
C LEU A 116 -17.48 -20.13 0.87
N PRO A 117 -17.96 -21.28 0.37
CA PRO A 117 -17.40 -21.92 -0.82
C PRO A 117 -17.79 -21.17 -2.10
N GLN A 118 -17.02 -21.38 -3.17
CA GLN A 118 -17.42 -20.94 -4.52
C GLN A 118 -18.53 -21.85 -5.09
N PRO A 119 -19.52 -21.35 -5.85
CA PRO A 119 -19.73 -19.95 -6.29
C PRO A 119 -20.54 -19.10 -5.29
N LYS A 120 -20.99 -19.67 -4.17
CA LYS A 120 -21.85 -19.02 -3.17
C LYS A 120 -21.19 -17.73 -2.63
N ARG A 121 -19.88 -17.78 -2.35
CA ARG A 121 -19.07 -16.61 -1.95
C ARG A 121 -19.28 -15.41 -2.87
N ARG A 122 -19.09 -15.60 -4.18
CA ARG A 122 -19.22 -14.53 -5.18
C ARG A 122 -20.63 -13.96 -5.20
N GLN A 123 -21.64 -14.82 -5.25
CA GLN A 123 -23.05 -14.39 -5.31
C GLN A 123 -23.46 -13.57 -4.09
N VAL A 124 -23.12 -14.05 -2.89
CA VAL A 124 -23.49 -13.40 -1.63
C VAL A 124 -22.74 -12.08 -1.48
N LEU A 125 -21.42 -12.07 -1.76
CA LEU A 125 -20.61 -10.85 -1.72
C LEU A 125 -21.17 -9.79 -2.66
N GLU A 126 -21.43 -10.12 -3.93
CA GLU A 126 -21.94 -9.18 -4.93
C GLU A 126 -23.33 -8.63 -4.56
N ALA A 127 -24.20 -9.46 -3.98
CA ALA A 127 -25.53 -9.04 -3.54
C ALA A 127 -25.47 -8.05 -2.37
N GLN A 128 -24.53 -8.25 -1.44
CA GLN A 128 -24.40 -7.44 -0.21
C GLN A 128 -23.42 -6.27 -0.36
N PHE A 129 -22.62 -6.25 -1.44
CA PHE A 129 -21.60 -5.25 -1.74
C PHE A 129 -22.05 -3.79 -1.59
N PRO A 130 -23.24 -3.37 -2.05
CA PRO A 130 -23.70 -1.97 -1.89
C PRO A 130 -23.85 -1.51 -0.44
N LEU A 131 -23.99 -2.44 0.52
CA LEU A 131 -24.08 -2.14 1.94
C LEU A 131 -22.71 -1.98 2.62
N LEU A 132 -21.63 -2.47 2.00
CA LEU A 132 -20.27 -2.43 2.53
C LEU A 132 -19.53 -1.15 2.15
N ILE A 133 -19.76 -0.64 0.94
CA ILE A 133 -19.02 0.51 0.40
C ILE A 133 -19.23 1.80 1.22
N PRO A 134 -20.47 2.24 1.51
CA PRO A 134 -20.67 3.50 2.23
C PRO A 134 -20.04 3.53 3.64
N PRO A 135 -20.17 2.48 4.49
CA PRO A 135 -19.47 2.42 5.77
C PRO A 135 -17.95 2.58 5.65
N ILE A 136 -17.33 1.87 4.69
CA ILE A 136 -15.88 1.91 4.48
C ILE A 136 -15.43 3.31 4.02
N LEU A 137 -16.14 3.93 3.07
CA LEU A 137 -15.81 5.27 2.60
C LEU A 137 -16.03 6.33 3.70
N ASN A 138 -17.06 6.21 4.53
CA ASN A 138 -17.27 7.12 5.66
C ASN A 138 -16.14 7.05 6.70
N LEU A 139 -15.58 5.86 6.95
CA LEU A 139 -14.41 5.70 7.82
C LEU A 139 -13.16 6.34 7.20
N ILE A 140 -12.96 6.20 5.89
CA ILE A 140 -11.85 6.84 5.16
C ILE A 140 -11.96 8.37 5.16
N ASP A 141 -13.17 8.90 5.10
CA ASP A 141 -13.44 10.34 5.15
C ASP A 141 -13.52 10.91 6.58
N ASP A 142 -13.27 10.07 7.60
CA ASP A 142 -13.36 10.49 9.00
C ASP A 142 -12.21 11.45 9.40
N ILE A 143 -12.42 12.23 10.46
CA ILE A 143 -11.44 13.17 10.99
C ILE A 143 -10.28 12.44 11.72
N PRO A 144 -10.53 11.59 12.74
CA PRO A 144 -9.45 10.96 13.47
C PRO A 144 -8.69 9.93 12.60
N SER A 145 -7.39 9.85 12.81
CA SER A 145 -6.47 9.01 12.03
C SER A 145 -6.74 7.51 12.21
N ASN A 146 -7.21 7.08 13.39
CA ASN A 146 -7.57 5.69 13.66
C ASN A 146 -8.71 5.20 12.77
N SER A 147 -9.84 5.93 12.71
CA SER A 147 -10.96 5.61 11.83
C SER A 147 -10.54 5.57 10.36
N ARG A 148 -9.68 6.49 9.92
CA ARG A 148 -9.16 6.50 8.54
C ARG A 148 -8.31 5.29 8.24
N SER A 149 -7.41 4.94 9.15
CA SER A 149 -6.55 3.74 9.07
C SER A 149 -7.41 2.46 9.01
N ASP A 150 -8.43 2.37 9.87
CA ASP A 150 -9.42 1.30 9.89
C ASP A 150 -10.19 1.21 8.56
N GLY A 151 -10.62 2.34 8.02
CA GLY A 151 -11.27 2.44 6.72
C GLY A 151 -10.41 1.90 5.58
N PHE A 152 -9.11 2.26 5.52
CA PHE A 152 -8.20 1.70 4.52
C PHE A 152 -7.92 0.22 4.72
N SER A 153 -7.80 -0.23 5.97
CA SER A 153 -7.67 -1.65 6.30
C SER A 153 -8.87 -2.47 5.83
N LEU A 154 -10.09 -1.98 6.06
CA LEU A 154 -11.33 -2.59 5.57
C LEU A 154 -11.42 -2.56 4.04
N LEU A 155 -11.03 -1.47 3.39
CA LEU A 155 -11.00 -1.37 1.93
C LEU A 155 -10.05 -2.42 1.33
N ARG A 156 -8.85 -2.57 1.89
CA ARG A 156 -7.92 -3.63 1.50
C ARG A 156 -8.57 -5.01 1.66
N LEU A 157 -9.17 -5.28 2.82
CA LEU A 157 -9.78 -6.56 3.12
C LEU A 157 -10.93 -6.88 2.14
N LEU A 158 -11.75 -5.89 1.82
CA LEU A 158 -12.81 -6.00 0.80
C LEU A 158 -12.23 -6.33 -0.58
N CYS A 159 -11.18 -5.63 -1.01
CA CYS A 159 -10.52 -5.88 -2.30
C CYS A 159 -9.92 -7.29 -2.39
N ASP A 160 -9.30 -7.76 -1.31
CA ASP A 160 -8.77 -9.11 -1.21
C ASP A 160 -9.90 -10.15 -1.22
N THR A 161 -11.03 -9.88 -0.56
CA THR A 161 -12.22 -10.75 -0.59
C THR A 161 -12.84 -10.80 -1.99
N ILE A 162 -12.95 -9.67 -2.69
CA ILE A 162 -13.40 -9.60 -4.10
C ILE A 162 -12.49 -10.40 -5.02
N SER A 163 -11.17 -10.27 -4.85
CA SER A 163 -10.17 -11.02 -5.61
C SER A 163 -10.30 -12.52 -5.36
N SER A 164 -10.46 -12.93 -4.09
CA SER A 164 -10.67 -14.34 -3.71
C SER A 164 -12.02 -14.91 -4.16
N ALA A 165 -12.98 -14.03 -4.43
CA ALA A 165 -14.30 -14.36 -4.94
C ALA A 165 -14.32 -14.46 -6.47
N ASP A 166 -13.22 -14.12 -7.15
CA ASP A 166 -13.13 -13.97 -8.61
C ASP A 166 -14.27 -13.08 -9.14
N SER A 167 -14.50 -11.94 -8.48
CA SER A 167 -15.58 -11.01 -8.82
C SER A 167 -15.06 -9.76 -9.51
N ASP A 168 -15.73 -9.37 -10.61
CA ASP A 168 -15.47 -8.16 -11.38
C ASP A 168 -16.37 -6.98 -10.95
N ILE A 169 -16.99 -7.07 -9.76
CA ILE A 169 -17.98 -6.10 -9.25
C ILE A 169 -17.47 -4.65 -9.28
N LEU A 170 -16.19 -4.41 -8.97
CA LEU A 170 -15.60 -3.07 -8.96
C LEU A 170 -15.56 -2.44 -10.36
N LYS A 171 -15.30 -3.26 -11.38
CA LYS A 171 -15.31 -2.84 -12.79
C LYS A 171 -16.73 -2.58 -13.27
N ARG A 172 -17.64 -3.52 -12.98
CA ARG A 172 -19.04 -3.44 -13.42
C ARG A 172 -19.80 -2.27 -12.80
N THR A 173 -19.49 -1.91 -11.57
CA THR A 173 -20.15 -0.81 -10.85
C THR A 173 -19.49 0.55 -11.05
N GLY A 174 -18.29 0.60 -11.63
CA GLY A 174 -17.50 1.84 -11.75
C GLY A 174 -16.98 2.40 -10.42
N LEU A 175 -17.09 1.63 -9.33
CA LEU A 175 -16.67 2.09 -8.00
C LEU A 175 -15.16 2.11 -7.79
N MET A 176 -14.39 1.58 -8.73
CA MET A 176 -12.94 1.72 -8.74
C MET A 176 -12.50 3.19 -8.63
N ASP A 177 -13.04 4.06 -9.47
CA ASP A 177 -12.63 5.48 -9.48
C ASP A 177 -12.99 6.18 -8.18
N VAL A 178 -14.17 5.88 -7.62
CA VAL A 178 -14.64 6.46 -6.35
C VAL A 178 -13.72 6.06 -5.20
N CYS A 179 -13.42 4.77 -5.06
CA CYS A 179 -12.51 4.28 -4.02
C CYS A 179 -11.10 4.82 -4.22
N PHE A 180 -10.64 4.95 -5.46
CA PHE A 180 -9.31 5.48 -5.74
C PHE A 180 -9.20 6.98 -5.48
N ASP A 181 -10.25 7.76 -5.75
CA ASP A 181 -10.28 9.18 -5.43
C ASP A 181 -10.26 9.41 -3.91
N ALA A 182 -10.92 8.56 -3.13
CA ALA A 182 -10.86 8.57 -1.66
C ALA A 182 -9.46 8.21 -1.13
N ILE A 183 -8.75 7.28 -1.77
CA ILE A 183 -7.33 7.01 -1.46
C ILE A 183 -6.48 8.23 -1.80
N LYS A 184 -6.66 8.78 -3.01
CA LYS A 184 -5.82 9.85 -3.55
C LYS A 184 -5.90 11.13 -2.72
N SER A 185 -7.06 11.45 -2.14
CA SER A 185 -7.23 12.62 -1.27
C SER A 185 -6.39 12.54 0.01
N ASN A 186 -5.94 11.35 0.40
CA ASN A 186 -5.20 11.09 1.64
C ASN A 186 -3.68 10.87 1.43
N PHE A 187 -3.16 10.91 0.20
CA PHE A 187 -1.72 10.74 -0.07
C PHE A 187 -0.83 11.81 0.59
N MET A 188 -1.36 13.01 0.82
CA MET A 188 -0.64 14.15 1.38
C MET A 188 -0.88 14.35 2.87
N LEU A 189 -1.32 13.30 3.58
CA LEU A 189 -1.33 13.30 5.05
C LEU A 189 0.11 13.18 5.56
N LEU A 190 0.82 14.31 5.57
CA LEU A 190 2.24 14.41 5.88
C LEU A 190 2.50 15.49 6.94
N PRO A 191 3.67 15.45 7.60
CA PRO A 191 4.15 16.50 8.48
C PRO A 191 4.08 17.93 7.94
N THR A 192 4.12 18.87 8.89
CA THR A 192 3.62 20.28 8.90
C THR A 192 2.12 20.43 9.13
N LEU A 193 1.29 19.52 8.60
CA LEU A 193 -0.18 19.55 8.74
C LEU A 193 -0.73 18.35 9.52
N THR A 194 -0.09 17.19 9.44
CA THR A 194 -0.47 15.97 10.17
C THR A 194 0.74 15.47 10.96
N PRO A 195 0.60 15.14 12.26
CA PRO A 195 1.68 14.54 13.06
C PRO A 195 2.29 13.30 12.38
N GLU A 196 3.60 13.07 12.55
CA GLU A 196 4.30 11.98 11.86
C GLU A 196 3.74 10.59 12.21
N ASP A 197 3.37 10.38 13.46
CA ASP A 197 2.74 9.16 13.96
C ASP A 197 1.37 8.93 13.33
N GLU A 198 0.53 9.96 13.25
CA GLU A 198 -0.77 9.89 12.56
C GLU A 198 -0.61 9.65 11.05
N SER A 199 0.36 10.32 10.41
CA SER A 199 0.72 10.11 9.02
C SER A 199 1.12 8.65 8.76
N LEU A 200 2.02 8.09 9.58
CA LEU A 200 2.44 6.71 9.49
C LEU A 200 1.27 5.74 9.68
N GLN A 201 0.45 5.96 10.71
CA GLN A 201 -0.70 5.11 11.01
C GLN A 201 -1.67 4.99 9.84
N VAL A 202 -1.96 6.09 9.14
CA VAL A 202 -2.86 6.08 7.98
C VAL A 202 -2.16 5.53 6.73
N LEU A 203 -0.96 6.02 6.42
CA LEU A 203 -0.25 5.67 5.18
C LEU A 203 0.15 4.19 5.13
N GLN A 204 0.45 3.58 6.27
CA GLN A 204 0.74 2.13 6.38
C GLN A 204 -0.44 1.25 5.95
N GLN A 205 -1.69 1.72 6.11
CA GLN A 205 -2.88 1.00 5.62
C GLN A 205 -3.26 1.45 4.21
N LEU A 206 -3.06 2.74 3.89
CA LEU A 206 -3.45 3.35 2.61
C LEU A 206 -2.73 2.72 1.41
N TYR A 207 -1.40 2.61 1.43
CA TYR A 207 -0.66 2.09 0.27
C TYR A 207 -1.02 0.63 -0.05
N PRO A 208 -1.04 -0.30 0.93
CA PRO A 208 -1.55 -1.65 0.70
C PRO A 208 -2.98 -1.70 0.18
N ALA A 209 -3.88 -0.83 0.68
CA ALA A 209 -5.25 -0.73 0.17
C ALA A 209 -5.29 -0.26 -1.29
N ALA A 210 -4.45 0.70 -1.67
CA ALA A 210 -4.33 1.17 -3.04
C ALA A 210 -3.88 0.06 -4.00
N PHE A 211 -2.87 -0.72 -3.62
CA PHE A 211 -2.44 -1.87 -4.42
C PHE A 211 -3.50 -2.97 -4.48
N ALA A 212 -4.18 -3.27 -3.37
CA ALA A 212 -5.25 -4.25 -3.34
C ALA A 212 -6.42 -3.83 -4.26
N LEU A 213 -6.77 -2.55 -4.30
CA LEU A 213 -7.80 -2.03 -5.21
C LEU A 213 -7.40 -2.18 -6.68
N VAL A 214 -6.16 -1.81 -7.04
CA VAL A 214 -5.65 -1.98 -8.40
C VAL A 214 -5.63 -3.47 -8.79
N ARG A 215 -5.23 -4.35 -7.88
CA ARG A 215 -5.22 -5.81 -8.09
C ARG A 215 -6.63 -6.39 -8.16
N ALA A 216 -7.58 -5.94 -7.36
CA ALA A 216 -8.95 -6.45 -7.41
C ALA A 216 -9.64 -6.10 -8.74
N CYS A 217 -9.26 -4.97 -9.35
CA CYS A 217 -9.77 -4.58 -10.66
C CYS A 217 -9.01 -5.22 -11.82
N PHE A 218 -7.67 -5.24 -11.78
CA PHE A 218 -6.83 -5.62 -12.93
C PHE A 218 -5.95 -6.84 -12.68
N GLY A 219 -6.08 -7.49 -11.53
CA GLY A 219 -5.33 -8.69 -11.21
C GLY A 219 -5.67 -9.80 -12.19
N VAL A 220 -4.63 -10.41 -12.74
CA VAL A 220 -4.76 -11.67 -13.45
C VAL A 220 -5.13 -12.70 -12.39
N GLY A 221 -6.31 -13.33 -12.52
CA GLY A 221 -6.82 -14.32 -11.58
C GLY A 221 -5.71 -15.29 -11.13
N GLY A 222 -5.58 -15.45 -9.82
CA GLY A 222 -4.49 -16.19 -9.21
C GLY A 222 -4.48 -17.67 -9.61
N ALA A 223 -3.64 -18.01 -10.58
CA ALA A 223 -3.05 -19.34 -10.72
C ALA A 223 -1.68 -19.23 -11.43
N ALA A 224 -0.83 -18.31 -10.98
CA ALA A 224 0.61 -18.40 -11.24
C ALA A 224 1.17 -19.56 -10.41
N LYS A 225 0.85 -20.79 -10.83
CA LYS A 225 1.64 -21.96 -10.47
C LYS A 225 3.02 -21.76 -11.08
N THR A 226 4.03 -21.72 -10.23
CA THR A 226 5.42 -21.94 -10.56
C THR A 226 5.56 -23.26 -11.30
N CYS A 227 5.56 -23.22 -12.62
CA CYS A 227 5.97 -24.32 -13.49
C CYS A 227 6.79 -23.71 -14.62
N PRO A 228 8.12 -23.94 -14.67
CA PRO A 228 8.94 -23.48 -15.78
C PRO A 228 8.88 -24.53 -16.90
N SER A 229 7.84 -24.48 -17.75
CA SER A 229 7.91 -25.07 -19.09
C SER A 229 6.59 -24.92 -19.85
N HIS A 230 6.68 -24.25 -21.00
CA HIS A 230 5.82 -24.34 -22.19
C HIS A 230 4.35 -23.90 -22.09
N GLN A 231 4.10 -22.73 -22.71
CA GLN A 231 2.86 -22.31 -23.39
C GLN A 231 1.54 -22.61 -22.64
N GLY A 232 1.15 -21.72 -21.73
CA GLY A 232 -0.14 -21.77 -21.06
C GLY A 232 -0.65 -20.36 -20.79
N SER A 233 -1.83 -20.05 -21.32
CA SER A 233 -2.50 -18.75 -21.34
C SER A 233 -2.39 -17.95 -20.04
N VAL A 234 -1.42 -17.04 -19.95
CA VAL A 234 -1.53 -15.85 -19.10
C VAL A 234 -2.69 -15.06 -19.68
N LEU A 235 -3.78 -14.87 -18.93
CA LEU A 235 -4.83 -13.93 -19.34
C LEU A 235 -4.19 -12.53 -19.38
N LEU A 236 -3.65 -12.18 -20.54
CA LEU A 236 -3.12 -10.86 -20.82
C LEU A 236 -4.28 -9.88 -20.72
N LEU A 237 -4.12 -8.86 -19.89
CA LEU A 237 -5.00 -7.70 -19.92
C LEU A 237 -5.03 -7.16 -21.35
N SER A 238 -6.20 -6.70 -21.80
CA SER A 238 -6.25 -5.94 -23.05
C SER A 238 -5.39 -4.68 -22.91
N LEU A 239 -4.92 -4.15 -24.05
CA LEU A 239 -4.10 -2.94 -24.05
C LEU A 239 -4.79 -1.78 -23.31
N ASP A 240 -6.09 -1.60 -23.52
CA ASP A 240 -6.89 -0.57 -22.84
C ASP A 240 -6.95 -0.78 -21.31
N GLU A 241 -7.05 -2.03 -20.85
CA GLU A 241 -7.10 -2.35 -19.42
C GLU A 241 -5.74 -2.17 -18.75
N GLU A 242 -4.66 -2.52 -19.46
CA GLU A 242 -3.30 -2.25 -19.00
C GLU A 242 -3.04 -0.74 -18.92
N ASP A 243 -3.47 0.05 -19.91
CA ASP A 243 -3.35 1.51 -19.87
C ASP A 243 -4.11 2.14 -18.69
N LYS A 244 -5.31 1.64 -18.38
CA LYS A 244 -6.05 2.03 -17.18
C LYS A 244 -5.32 1.63 -15.90
N ARG A 245 -4.82 0.39 -15.81
CA ARG A 245 -4.03 -0.09 -14.66
C ARG A 245 -2.82 0.81 -14.42
N GLN A 246 -2.10 1.15 -15.48
CA GLN A 246 -0.94 2.03 -15.45
C GLN A 246 -1.31 3.47 -15.04
N LYS A 247 -2.50 3.97 -15.39
CA LYS A 247 -2.99 5.28 -14.92
C LYS A 247 -3.05 5.35 -13.40
N TYR A 248 -3.58 4.33 -12.73
CA TYR A 248 -3.67 4.30 -11.25
C TYR A 248 -2.30 4.14 -10.60
N LEU A 249 -1.44 3.25 -11.12
CA LEU A 249 -0.07 3.08 -10.62
C LEU A 249 0.76 4.36 -10.76
N LYS A 250 0.64 5.06 -11.90
CA LYS A 250 1.25 6.38 -12.09
C LYS A 250 0.74 7.40 -11.06
N ALA A 251 -0.54 7.34 -10.68
CA ALA A 251 -1.07 8.22 -9.65
C ALA A 251 -0.51 7.89 -8.26
N ILE A 252 -0.40 6.61 -7.88
CA ILE A 252 0.26 6.17 -6.64
C ILE A 252 1.71 6.67 -6.60
N LEU A 253 2.46 6.45 -7.68
CA LEU A 253 3.85 6.87 -7.77
C LEU A 253 4.01 8.39 -7.72
N ARG A 254 3.27 9.13 -8.56
CA ARG A 254 3.50 10.58 -8.75
C ARG A 254 2.83 11.42 -7.67
N HIS A 255 1.59 11.11 -7.33
CA HIS A 255 0.78 11.90 -6.39
C HIS A 255 0.85 11.37 -4.97
N GLY A 256 1.19 10.09 -4.77
CA GLY A 256 1.60 9.57 -3.48
C GLY A 256 3.10 9.77 -3.30
N LEU A 257 3.87 8.75 -3.68
CA LEU A 257 5.25 8.56 -3.26
C LEU A 257 6.17 9.74 -3.61
N LEU A 258 6.31 10.10 -4.88
CA LEU A 258 7.27 11.12 -5.30
C LEU A 258 6.93 12.50 -4.76
N ALA A 259 5.64 12.85 -4.71
CA ALA A 259 5.20 14.10 -4.11
C ALA A 259 5.46 14.12 -2.60
N SER A 260 5.17 13.04 -1.88
CA SER A 260 5.41 12.93 -0.45
C SER A 260 6.91 12.96 -0.11
N LEU A 261 7.74 12.21 -0.83
CA LEU A 261 9.20 12.19 -0.63
C LEU A 261 9.83 13.57 -0.91
N THR A 262 9.34 14.26 -1.95
CA THR A 262 9.78 15.64 -2.24
C THR A 262 9.39 16.59 -1.10
N HIS A 263 8.17 16.44 -0.55
CA HIS A 263 7.69 17.23 0.58
C HIS A 263 8.55 17.01 1.84
N LEU A 264 9.00 15.78 2.09
CA LEU A 264 9.86 15.44 3.24
C LEU A 264 11.33 15.87 3.06
N GLY A 265 11.65 16.55 1.95
CA GLY A 265 12.97 17.10 1.70
C GLY A 265 13.97 16.10 1.10
N VAL A 266 13.52 14.93 0.62
CA VAL A 266 14.41 13.99 -0.06
C VAL A 266 14.93 14.63 -1.35
N GLY A 267 16.26 14.82 -1.44
CA GLY A 267 16.91 15.61 -2.48
C GLY A 267 17.38 17.00 -2.05
N SER A 268 17.09 17.40 -0.80
CA SER A 268 17.66 18.58 -0.13
C SER A 268 18.70 18.17 0.92
N SER A 269 19.41 19.14 1.51
CA SER A 269 20.54 18.93 2.42
C SER A 269 20.26 18.20 3.74
N SER A 270 19.01 17.83 4.03
CA SER A 270 18.65 17.05 5.23
C SER A 270 17.30 16.36 5.04
N VAL A 271 17.24 15.05 5.32
CA VAL A 271 16.00 14.28 5.34
C VAL A 271 15.29 14.51 6.66
N SER A 272 14.13 15.17 6.61
CA SER A 272 13.23 15.28 7.75
C SER A 272 12.34 14.03 7.84
N HIS A 273 11.94 13.62 9.05
CA HIS A 273 11.01 12.49 9.26
C HIS A 273 11.51 11.18 8.62
N VAL A 274 12.60 10.66 9.18
CA VAL A 274 13.32 9.49 8.67
C VAL A 274 12.44 8.24 8.60
N GLN A 275 11.60 8.00 9.62
CA GLN A 275 10.73 6.82 9.66
C GLN A 275 9.72 6.85 8.53
N LEU A 276 9.06 7.99 8.33
CA LEU A 276 8.11 8.19 7.24
C LEU A 276 8.78 8.11 5.85
N THR A 277 9.97 8.69 5.71
CA THR A 277 10.75 8.61 4.46
C THR A 277 11.12 7.16 4.13
N THR A 278 11.60 6.42 5.12
CA THR A 278 11.95 5.00 4.98
C THR A 278 10.73 4.18 4.57
N PHE A 279 9.58 4.41 5.23
CA PHE A 279 8.33 3.76 4.85
C PHE A 279 7.94 4.08 3.40
N LEU A 280 7.94 5.34 2.98
CA LEU A 280 7.58 5.71 1.60
C LEU A 280 8.52 5.11 0.55
N LEU A 281 9.83 5.05 0.83
CA LEU A 281 10.78 4.36 -0.04
C LEU A 281 10.52 2.86 -0.12
N SER A 282 10.12 2.22 0.99
CA SER A 282 9.74 0.80 0.96
C SER A 282 8.54 0.55 0.03
N GLN A 283 7.61 1.52 -0.09
CA GLN A 283 6.45 1.43 -0.98
C GLN A 283 6.78 1.74 -2.45
N LEU A 284 7.95 2.37 -2.72
CA LEU A 284 8.43 2.60 -4.09
C LEU A 284 8.75 1.29 -4.80
N ILE A 285 9.33 0.31 -4.09
CA ILE A 285 9.70 -1.01 -4.62
C ILE A 285 8.49 -1.72 -5.26
N PRO A 286 7.41 -2.05 -4.52
CA PRO A 286 6.26 -2.73 -5.10
C PRO A 286 5.54 -1.87 -6.15
N THR A 287 5.64 -0.53 -6.09
CA THR A 287 5.09 0.35 -7.13
C THR A 287 5.84 0.17 -8.45
N VAL A 288 7.16 0.22 -8.42
CA VAL A 288 8.01 0.09 -9.61
C VAL A 288 7.85 -1.31 -10.21
N GLU A 289 7.86 -2.35 -9.39
CA GLU A 289 7.65 -3.73 -9.81
C GLU A 289 6.27 -3.92 -10.46
N ALA A 290 5.20 -3.37 -9.86
CA ALA A 290 3.86 -3.44 -10.43
C ALA A 290 3.73 -2.66 -11.76
N MET A 291 4.48 -1.56 -11.92
CA MET A 291 4.53 -0.80 -13.17
C MET A 291 5.33 -1.50 -14.26
N GLY A 292 6.35 -2.27 -13.89
CA GLY A 292 7.27 -2.91 -14.82
C GLY A 292 8.02 -1.88 -15.67
N LEU A 293 8.16 -2.15 -16.97
CA LEU A 293 8.84 -1.25 -17.91
C LEU A 293 8.22 0.14 -18.01
N ALA A 294 6.95 0.34 -17.63
CA ALA A 294 6.34 1.66 -17.62
C ALA A 294 6.99 2.62 -16.60
N ALA A 295 7.71 2.09 -15.60
CA ALA A 295 8.43 2.90 -14.61
C ALA A 295 9.58 3.72 -15.24
N VAL A 296 10.06 3.36 -16.44
CA VAL A 296 11.17 4.05 -17.12
C VAL A 296 10.93 5.54 -17.33
N THR A 297 9.67 5.96 -17.42
CA THR A 297 9.29 7.38 -17.59
C THR A 297 9.53 8.23 -16.35
N HIS A 298 9.89 7.62 -15.23
CA HIS A 298 10.07 8.27 -13.94
C HIS A 298 11.49 8.17 -13.39
N LEU A 299 12.40 7.47 -14.08
CA LEU A 299 13.81 7.32 -13.66
C LEU A 299 14.51 8.66 -13.46
N ASN A 300 14.17 9.66 -14.26
CA ASN A 300 14.73 11.01 -14.14
C ASN A 300 14.41 11.72 -12.83
N ARG A 301 13.43 11.25 -12.07
CA ARG A 301 13.11 11.74 -10.73
C ARG A 301 13.56 10.77 -9.65
N ILE A 302 13.36 9.47 -9.90
CA ILE A 302 13.66 8.44 -8.90
C ILE A 302 15.16 8.29 -8.69
N ILE A 303 15.97 8.22 -9.75
CA ILE A 303 17.41 7.97 -9.63
C ILE A 303 18.12 9.12 -8.91
N PRO A 304 17.92 10.40 -9.27
CA PRO A 304 18.53 11.51 -8.54
C PRO A 304 18.13 11.54 -7.06
N MET A 305 16.87 11.19 -6.76
CA MET A 305 16.37 11.09 -5.39
C MET A 305 17.10 10.01 -4.59
N LEU A 306 17.15 8.77 -5.09
CA LEU A 306 17.86 7.68 -4.41
C LEU A 306 19.35 7.99 -4.28
N ARG A 307 19.96 8.53 -5.33
CA ARG A 307 21.35 8.98 -5.29
C ARG A 307 21.57 9.99 -4.16
N SER A 308 20.68 10.98 -3.99
CA SER A 308 20.85 11.99 -2.93
C SER A 308 20.89 11.37 -1.52
N ILE A 309 20.15 10.28 -1.30
CA ILE A 309 20.17 9.53 -0.04
C ILE A 309 21.47 8.74 0.09
N LEU A 310 21.90 8.07 -0.98
CA LEU A 310 23.11 7.23 -0.98
C LEU A 310 24.40 8.06 -0.81
N LEU A 311 24.39 9.32 -1.25
CA LEU A 311 25.53 10.24 -1.10
C LEU A 311 25.52 11.00 0.23
N ASP A 312 24.48 10.89 1.05
CA ASP A 312 24.44 11.56 2.35
C ASP A 312 25.46 10.89 3.30
N PRO A 313 26.48 11.63 3.78
CA PRO A 313 27.51 11.07 4.65
C PRO A 313 26.95 10.54 5.98
N PHE A 314 25.76 10.98 6.41
CA PHE A 314 25.18 10.57 7.68
C PHE A 314 24.16 9.43 7.53
N VAL A 315 23.89 8.95 6.32
CA VAL A 315 22.85 7.93 6.07
C VAL A 315 23.13 6.61 6.79
N ILE A 316 24.40 6.30 7.06
CA ILE A 316 24.84 5.08 7.76
C ILE A 316 24.40 5.08 9.22
N SER A 317 24.32 6.27 9.83
CA SER A 317 23.82 6.45 11.20
C SER A 317 22.31 6.21 11.31
N VAL A 318 21.63 5.97 10.18
CA VAL A 318 20.20 5.69 10.09
C VAL A 318 19.97 4.23 9.67
N PRO A 319 19.69 3.32 10.64
CA PRO A 319 19.75 1.88 10.39
C PRO A 319 18.82 1.34 9.29
N GLU A 320 17.65 1.94 9.08
CA GLU A 320 16.64 1.41 8.15
C GLU A 320 16.59 2.14 6.80
N LEU A 321 17.06 3.39 6.73
CA LEU A 321 16.95 4.22 5.54
C LEU A 321 17.89 3.76 4.43
N LEU A 322 19.18 3.56 4.74
CA LEU A 322 20.18 3.11 3.77
C LEU A 322 19.81 1.77 3.11
N PRO A 323 19.52 0.68 3.85
CA PRO A 323 19.18 -0.59 3.22
C PRO A 323 17.91 -0.48 2.37
N THR A 324 16.92 0.31 2.79
CA THR A 324 15.69 0.53 2.01
C THR A 324 15.96 1.30 0.71
N ALA A 325 16.83 2.31 0.74
CA ALA A 325 17.24 3.04 -0.46
C ALA A 325 18.04 2.17 -1.43
N LEU A 326 18.92 1.30 -0.91
CA LEU A 326 19.65 0.31 -1.70
C LEU A 326 18.70 -0.72 -2.33
N ASP A 327 17.72 -1.24 -1.58
CA ASP A 327 16.72 -2.18 -2.10
C ASP A 327 15.84 -1.53 -3.17
N ALA A 328 15.50 -0.24 -3.02
CA ALA A 328 14.82 0.53 -4.06
C ALA A 328 15.68 0.70 -5.32
N MET A 329 16.99 0.99 -5.18
CA MET A 329 17.92 1.10 -6.30
C MET A 329 18.04 -0.23 -7.05
N ASP A 330 18.17 -1.34 -6.32
CA ASP A 330 18.22 -2.70 -6.87
C ASP A 330 16.95 -3.05 -7.67
N ALA A 331 15.77 -2.78 -7.09
CA ALA A 331 14.49 -3.02 -7.74
C ALA A 331 14.35 -2.22 -9.06
N ILE A 332 14.85 -0.98 -9.09
CA ILE A 332 14.84 -0.15 -10.30
C ILE A 332 15.81 -0.68 -11.34
N ILE A 333 17.03 -1.06 -10.94
CA ILE A 333 18.03 -1.62 -11.86
C ILE A 333 17.47 -2.89 -12.51
N LYS A 334 16.83 -3.77 -11.74
CA LYS A 334 16.22 -5.02 -12.22
C LYS A 334 14.96 -4.80 -13.07
N THR A 335 14.08 -3.87 -12.67
CA THR A 335 12.81 -3.66 -13.36
C THR A 335 13.00 -2.86 -14.66
N CYS A 336 13.92 -1.91 -14.67
CA CYS A 336 14.16 -1.01 -15.80
C CYS A 336 15.47 -1.31 -16.54
N SER A 337 16.02 -2.53 -16.42
CA SER A 337 17.36 -2.89 -16.91
C SER A 337 17.68 -2.42 -18.33
N PRO A 338 16.79 -2.56 -19.34
CA PRO A 338 17.07 -2.09 -20.69
C PRO A 338 17.37 -0.59 -20.74
N ARG A 339 16.56 0.22 -20.03
CA ARG A 339 16.72 1.66 -20.02
C ARG A 339 17.87 2.12 -19.12
N ILE A 340 18.19 1.34 -18.09
CA ILE A 340 19.35 1.59 -17.23
C ILE A 340 20.64 1.40 -18.03
N ARG A 341 20.76 0.27 -18.75
CA ARG A 341 21.89 -0.05 -19.64
C ARG A 341 22.21 1.08 -20.61
N ASP A 342 21.17 1.65 -21.23
CA ASP A 342 21.38 2.65 -22.29
C ASP A 342 21.84 4.01 -21.78
N ARG A 343 21.41 4.42 -20.58
CA ARG A 343 21.53 5.84 -20.17
C ARG A 343 21.82 6.08 -18.70
N TRP A 344 21.24 5.30 -17.80
CA TRP A 344 21.17 5.68 -16.38
C TRP A 344 22.17 4.95 -15.49
N TRP A 345 22.84 3.91 -16.01
CA TRP A 345 23.81 3.16 -15.23
C TRP A 345 24.95 4.00 -14.63
N PRO A 346 25.47 5.09 -15.24
CA PRO A 346 26.53 5.88 -14.60
C PRO A 346 26.03 6.61 -13.36
N GLU A 347 24.77 7.05 -13.35
CA GLU A 347 24.14 7.72 -12.22
C GLU A 347 23.90 6.75 -11.06
N CYS A 348 23.49 5.51 -11.36
CA CYS A 348 23.38 4.43 -10.39
C CYS A 348 24.76 4.11 -9.80
N LEU A 349 25.78 3.93 -10.65
CA LEU A 349 27.14 3.64 -10.23
C LEU A 349 27.70 4.75 -9.33
N TYR A 350 27.52 6.01 -9.70
CA TYR A 350 27.97 7.15 -8.91
C TYR A 350 27.34 7.17 -7.51
N GLY A 351 26.04 6.86 -7.38
CA GLY A 351 25.40 6.71 -6.07
C GLY A 351 25.96 5.55 -5.25
N LEU A 352 26.23 4.40 -5.87
CA LEU A 352 26.81 3.23 -5.20
C LEU A 352 28.25 3.46 -4.74
N VAL A 353 29.07 4.10 -5.57
CA VAL A 353 30.46 4.44 -5.26
C VAL A 353 30.51 5.46 -4.12
N GLY A 354 29.73 6.55 -4.19
CA GLY A 354 29.73 7.52 -3.09
C GLY A 354 29.20 6.93 -1.78
N CYS A 355 28.20 6.04 -1.83
CA CYS A 355 27.77 5.27 -0.66
C CYS A 355 28.90 4.38 -0.11
N TRP A 356 29.69 3.76 -1.00
CA TRP A 356 30.83 2.95 -0.61
C TRP A 356 31.91 3.79 0.09
N CYS A 357 32.27 4.95 -0.46
CA CYS A 357 33.22 5.87 0.16
C CYS A 357 32.74 6.31 1.56
N ASN A 358 31.47 6.69 1.71
CA ASN A 358 30.90 7.02 3.02
C ASN A 358 31.02 5.85 4.03
N ILE A 359 30.83 4.60 3.57
CA ILE A 359 30.99 3.40 4.40
C ILE A 359 32.45 3.20 4.82
N LEU A 360 33.40 3.45 3.93
CA LEU A 360 34.83 3.36 4.24
C LEU A 360 35.24 4.42 5.26
N ASP A 361 34.78 5.66 5.10
CA ASP A 361 35.04 6.76 6.03
C ASP A 361 34.55 6.42 7.45
N ASP A 362 33.32 5.88 7.58
CA ASP A 362 32.79 5.44 8.87
C ASP A 362 33.54 4.21 9.42
N GLU A 363 33.90 3.25 8.58
CA GLU A 363 34.72 2.10 8.99
C GLU A 363 36.07 2.56 9.55
N GLU A 364 36.64 3.64 9.02
CA GLU A 364 37.88 4.22 9.54
C GLU A 364 37.73 4.76 10.97
N VAL A 365 36.59 5.37 11.26
CA VAL A 365 36.24 5.89 12.59
C VAL A 365 35.97 4.74 13.56
N PHE A 366 35.30 3.68 13.10
CA PHE A 366 34.87 2.55 13.93
C PHE A 366 35.81 1.33 13.89
N LYS A 367 37.06 1.44 13.41
CA LYS A 367 38.05 0.35 13.26
C LYS A 367 38.13 -0.62 14.47
N ALA A 368 37.93 -0.12 15.69
CA ALA A 368 38.00 -0.92 16.92
C ALA A 368 36.73 -1.75 17.22
N ARG A 369 35.56 -1.38 16.66
CA ARG A 369 34.26 -2.05 16.84
C ARG A 369 33.41 -1.87 15.57
N PRO A 370 33.58 -2.74 14.55
CA PRO A 370 32.79 -2.63 13.33
C PRO A 370 31.30 -2.83 13.64
N LEU A 371 30.46 -1.88 13.24
CA LEU A 371 29.02 -2.01 13.40
C LEU A 371 28.47 -3.08 12.45
N PRO A 372 27.57 -3.98 12.91
CA PRO A 372 26.92 -4.95 12.03
C PRO A 372 26.20 -4.31 10.83
N SER A 373 25.66 -3.10 11.00
CA SER A 373 25.01 -2.32 9.93
C SER A 373 25.95 -1.96 8.79
N LEU A 374 27.20 -1.58 9.10
CA LEU A 374 28.24 -1.27 8.11
C LEU A 374 28.57 -2.49 7.25
N ILE A 375 28.75 -3.66 7.88
CA ILE A 375 29.05 -4.90 7.17
C ILE A 375 27.90 -5.28 6.22
N GLN A 376 26.66 -5.18 6.70
CA GLN A 376 25.48 -5.47 5.88
C GLN A 376 25.31 -4.48 4.72
N ALA A 377 25.52 -3.19 4.96
CA ALA A 377 25.49 -2.16 3.93
C ALA A 377 26.56 -2.42 2.86
N LYS A 378 27.80 -2.67 3.28
CA LYS A 378 28.94 -3.00 2.39
C LYS A 378 28.64 -4.20 1.50
N HIS A 379 28.09 -5.27 2.09
CA HIS A 379 27.65 -6.44 1.33
C HIS A 379 26.54 -6.11 0.33
N LYS A 380 25.50 -5.35 0.73
CA LYS A 380 24.41 -4.94 -0.17
C LYS A 380 24.91 -4.10 -1.34
N VAL A 381 25.77 -3.11 -1.10
CA VAL A 381 26.32 -2.24 -2.16
C VAL A 381 27.09 -3.07 -3.19
N ARG A 382 27.88 -4.06 -2.76
CA ARG A 382 28.56 -5.02 -3.67
C ARG A 382 27.59 -5.84 -4.50
N VAL A 383 26.57 -6.42 -3.87
CA VAL A 383 25.56 -7.22 -4.57
C VAL A 383 24.88 -6.39 -5.67
N ILE A 384 24.52 -5.15 -5.35
CA ILE A 384 23.87 -4.25 -6.33
C ILE A 384 24.86 -3.81 -7.41
N GLY A 385 26.12 -3.54 -7.06
CA GLY A 385 27.18 -3.27 -8.02
C GLY A 385 27.38 -4.41 -9.02
N LYS A 386 27.27 -5.66 -8.57
CA LYS A 386 27.27 -6.86 -9.43
C LYS A 386 26.04 -6.93 -10.34
N VAL A 387 24.85 -6.70 -9.80
CA VAL A 387 23.62 -6.64 -10.62
C VAL A 387 23.72 -5.56 -11.70
N LEU A 388 24.30 -4.40 -11.36
CA LEU A 388 24.54 -3.32 -12.31
C LEU A 388 25.57 -3.71 -13.37
N SER A 389 26.67 -4.37 -13.00
CA SER A 389 27.69 -4.81 -13.95
C SER A 389 27.15 -5.85 -14.95
N GLU A 390 26.29 -6.75 -14.50
CA GLU A 390 25.58 -7.72 -15.36
C GLU A 390 24.57 -7.05 -16.30
N THR A 391 24.09 -5.85 -15.96
CA THR A 391 23.12 -5.10 -16.76
C THR A 391 23.78 -4.26 -17.87
N VAL A 392 25.02 -3.82 -17.66
CA VAL A 392 25.75 -2.86 -18.52
C VAL A 392 26.64 -3.60 -19.53
N ASP A 393 27.00 -2.92 -20.62
CA ASP A 393 28.02 -3.42 -21.55
C ASP A 393 29.37 -3.63 -20.85
N ALA A 394 30.00 -4.77 -21.11
CA ALA A 394 31.21 -5.18 -20.41
C ALA A 394 32.39 -4.24 -20.66
N GLU A 395 32.57 -3.73 -21.88
CA GLU A 395 33.67 -2.82 -22.21
C GLU A 395 33.49 -1.46 -21.53
N ALA A 396 32.26 -0.92 -21.60
CA ALA A 396 31.91 0.33 -20.93
C ALA A 396 32.08 0.23 -19.41
N TRP A 397 31.65 -0.88 -18.81
CA TRP A 397 31.81 -1.14 -17.38
C TRP A 397 33.29 -1.21 -16.97
N GLN A 398 34.09 -2.02 -17.67
CA GLN A 398 35.52 -2.18 -17.37
C GLN A 398 36.29 -0.86 -17.48
N LYS A 399 35.97 -0.05 -18.49
CA LYS A 399 36.55 1.29 -18.65
C LYS A 399 36.23 2.19 -17.46
N ALA A 400 34.97 2.23 -17.02
CA ALA A 400 34.56 3.06 -15.88
C ALA A 400 35.21 2.59 -14.57
N VAL A 401 35.21 1.28 -14.31
CA VAL A 401 35.87 0.70 -13.13
C VAL A 401 37.37 1.01 -13.11
N SER A 402 38.05 0.91 -14.25
CA SER A 402 39.48 1.21 -14.35
C SER A 402 39.80 2.67 -14.02
N ILE A 403 38.95 3.61 -14.46
CA ILE A 403 39.10 5.04 -14.14
C ILE A 403 38.90 5.26 -12.63
N LEU A 404 37.84 4.70 -12.06
CA LEU A 404 37.53 4.85 -10.63
C LEU A 404 38.62 4.25 -9.74
N CYS A 405 39.11 3.05 -10.03
CA CYS A 405 40.17 2.41 -9.24
C CYS A 405 41.53 3.13 -9.37
N HIS A 406 41.75 3.83 -10.48
CA HIS A 406 42.93 4.68 -10.64
C HIS A 406 42.83 5.98 -9.82
N GLU A 407 41.64 6.55 -9.69
CA GLU A 407 41.40 7.74 -8.87
C GLU A 407 41.40 7.43 -7.36
N GLU A 408 40.78 6.31 -6.97
CA GLU A 408 40.63 5.92 -5.57
C GLU A 408 40.77 4.39 -5.41
N GLN A 409 41.93 3.97 -4.88
CA GLN A 409 42.29 2.55 -4.81
C GLN A 409 41.36 1.73 -3.91
N ASP A 410 40.82 2.35 -2.84
CA ASP A 410 39.95 1.65 -1.87
C ASP A 410 38.58 1.29 -2.45
N VAL A 411 38.19 1.87 -3.59
CA VAL A 411 36.98 1.53 -4.34
C VAL A 411 37.14 0.20 -5.09
N GLU A 412 38.37 -0.29 -5.33
CA GLU A 412 38.60 -1.58 -5.99
C GLU A 412 37.85 -2.72 -5.28
N ALA A 413 37.82 -2.67 -3.95
CA ALA A 413 37.13 -3.65 -3.10
C ALA A 413 35.60 -3.68 -3.32
N LEU A 414 34.99 -2.68 -3.95
CA LEU A 414 33.58 -2.71 -4.36
C LEU A 414 33.35 -3.66 -5.54
N PHE A 415 34.33 -3.79 -6.44
CA PHE A 415 34.20 -4.49 -7.72
C PHE A 415 34.76 -5.91 -7.73
N VAL A 416 35.53 -6.29 -6.70
CA VAL A 416 36.05 -7.66 -6.55
C VAL A 416 34.89 -8.65 -6.39
N GLN A 417 34.87 -9.69 -7.24
CA GLN A 417 33.85 -10.73 -7.19
C GLN A 417 33.97 -11.54 -5.87
N THR A 418 32.92 -11.52 -5.05
CA THR A 418 32.68 -12.49 -3.96
C THR A 418 32.23 -13.85 -4.49
#